data_AF-A0A940XG37-F1
#
_entry.id   AF-A0A940XG37-F1
#
_cell.length_a   1.000
_cell.length_b   1.000
_cell.length_c   1.000
_cell.angle_alpha   90.00
_cell.angle_beta   90.00
_cell.angle_gamma   90.00
#
_symmetry.space_group_name_H-M   'P 1'
#
loop_
_entity.id
_entity.type
_entity.pdbx_description
1 polymer ?
#
loop_
_entity_poly.entity_id
_entity_poly.type
_entity_poly.pdbx_seq_one_letter_code
_entity_poly.pdbx_strand_id
1 'polypeptide(L)'
;MGFFDFMTEDIAIDLGTANTLIIHNDKVVIDSPSIVARDRVSGKIIAVGKEANMMQGKTHENIKTIRPLKDGVIADFDASEKMINMFIKSIPALKKRMFTPALRMVVCIPSGITEVEMRAVKESCERVNGKEVYLIHEPMAAAIGIGIDIMQPKGNMIVDIGGGTTEIAVIALGGIVCDKSVKIAGDVFTNDIVYYMRTQHNLFVGESTAEKIKIQIGAAIEDLDGPPEDMSVQGRDLLTGKPKQVDVSYREIAKALDKSIQRIEDAVMETLSQTPPELAADIYNTGIYLAGGGSMLRGLDKRISQKTDLPVYIAEDPLRAVVRGTGMALKNIAKFKSILIK
;
A
#
# COMPACT_ATOMS: atom_id res chain seq x y z
N MET A 1 -36.02 8.03 -0.39
CA MET A 1 -35.31 7.19 0.58
C MET A 1 -36.27 6.10 1.02
N GLY A 2 -36.07 4.87 0.55
CA GLY A 2 -36.98 3.75 0.81
C GLY A 2 -36.63 3.04 2.13
N PHE A 3 -37.60 2.32 2.70
CA PHE A 3 -37.50 1.58 3.96
C PHE A 3 -36.35 0.54 4.02
N PHE A 4 -35.67 0.27 2.90
CA PHE A 4 -34.53 -0.63 2.76
C PHE A 4 -33.15 0.02 2.96
N ASP A 5 -33.05 1.36 2.93
CA ASP A 5 -31.76 2.09 3.06
C ASP A 5 -31.09 1.85 4.45
N PHE A 6 -31.87 1.48 5.47
CA PHE A 6 -31.36 1.29 6.83
C PHE A 6 -30.58 -0.03 7.05
N MET A 7 -30.58 -0.93 6.06
CA MET A 7 -29.93 -2.25 6.12
C MET A 7 -28.62 -2.33 5.33
N THR A 8 -28.28 -1.30 4.57
CA THR A 8 -27.03 -1.23 3.79
C THR A 8 -26.03 -0.34 4.51
N GLU A 9 -24.79 -0.81 4.62
CA GLU A 9 -23.68 -0.07 5.22
C GLU A 9 -22.62 0.21 4.17
N ASP A 10 -22.10 1.45 4.20
CA ASP A 10 -21.09 1.93 3.27
C ASP A 10 -19.70 1.69 3.84
N ILE A 11 -18.86 0.98 3.08
CA ILE A 11 -17.48 0.66 3.46
C ILE A 11 -16.52 1.00 2.32
N ALA A 12 -15.49 1.77 2.61
CA ALA A 12 -14.37 1.96 1.68
C ALA A 12 -13.17 1.15 2.17
N ILE A 13 -12.54 0.38 1.28
CA ILE A 13 -11.42 -0.49 1.62
C ILE A 13 -10.22 -0.14 0.76
N ASP A 14 -9.10 0.08 1.45
CA ASP A 14 -7.78 -0.05 0.87
C ASP A 14 -7.23 -1.41 1.26
N LEU A 15 -7.15 -2.32 0.27
CA LEU A 15 -6.73 -3.70 0.45
C LEU A 15 -5.25 -3.85 0.12
N GLY A 16 -4.42 -3.07 0.80
CA GLY A 16 -2.98 -3.00 0.55
C GLY A 16 -2.21 -4.25 0.95
N THR A 17 -1.09 -4.51 0.27
CA THR A 17 -0.21 -5.66 0.52
C THR A 17 0.39 -5.68 1.93
N ALA A 18 0.68 -4.50 2.49
CA ALA A 18 1.28 -4.37 3.84
C ALA A 18 0.22 -4.08 4.91
N ASN A 19 -0.72 -3.17 4.64
CA ASN A 19 -1.76 -2.77 5.57
C ASN A 19 -3.11 -2.72 4.85
N THR A 20 -4.16 -3.08 5.57
CA THR A 20 -5.56 -2.90 5.17
C THR A 20 -6.12 -1.73 5.95
N LEU A 21 -6.72 -0.77 5.25
CA LEU A 21 -7.44 0.34 5.85
C LEU A 21 -8.91 0.27 5.47
N ILE A 22 -9.80 0.52 6.43
CA ILE A 22 -11.25 0.54 6.19
C ILE A 22 -11.84 1.82 6.74
N ILE A 23 -12.58 2.54 5.88
CA ILE A 23 -13.43 3.65 6.29
C ILE A 23 -14.87 3.19 6.45
N HIS A 24 -15.47 3.59 7.57
CA HIS A 24 -16.90 3.46 7.87
C HIS A 24 -17.34 4.75 8.55
N ASN A 25 -18.47 5.33 8.12
CA ASN A 25 -18.97 6.62 8.62
C ASN A 25 -17.88 7.70 8.70
N ASP A 26 -17.13 7.86 7.61
CA ASP A 26 -16.14 8.92 7.40
C ASP A 26 -14.89 8.83 8.27
N LYS A 27 -14.72 7.72 8.98
CA LYS A 27 -13.58 7.49 9.86
C LYS A 27 -12.86 6.23 9.43
N VAL A 28 -11.54 6.28 9.46
CA VAL A 28 -10.71 5.08 9.37
C VAL A 28 -10.96 4.28 10.64
N VAL A 29 -11.73 3.20 10.53
CA VAL A 29 -12.10 2.31 11.64
C VAL A 29 -11.20 1.10 11.75
N ILE A 30 -10.55 0.71 10.65
CA ILE A 30 -9.50 -0.31 10.62
C ILE A 30 -8.25 0.31 10.01
N ASP A 31 -7.13 0.13 10.70
CA ASP A 31 -5.77 0.44 10.27
C ASP A 31 -4.90 -0.68 10.85
N SER A 32 -4.64 -1.71 10.04
CA SER A 32 -4.03 -2.95 10.52
C SER A 32 -3.22 -3.67 9.44
N PRO A 33 -2.14 -4.38 9.81
CA PRO A 33 -1.34 -5.17 8.88
C PRO A 33 -2.19 -6.20 8.11
N SER A 34 -1.89 -6.39 6.82
CA SER A 34 -2.54 -7.37 5.95
C SER A 34 -1.95 -8.76 6.16
N ILE A 35 -2.26 -9.37 7.30
CA ILE A 35 -1.69 -10.64 7.75
C ILE A 35 -2.69 -11.43 8.57
N VAL A 36 -2.66 -12.75 8.39
CA VAL A 36 -3.45 -13.71 9.16
C VAL A 36 -2.54 -14.75 9.80
N ALA A 37 -2.95 -15.26 10.96
CA ALA A 37 -2.34 -16.44 11.57
C ALA A 37 -3.29 -17.64 11.40
N ARG A 38 -2.76 -18.73 10.85
CA ARG A 38 -3.49 -19.97 10.59
C ARG A 38 -2.93 -21.09 11.45
N ASP A 39 -3.80 -21.80 12.14
CA ASP A 39 -3.49 -23.08 12.75
C ASP A 39 -3.34 -24.13 11.64
N ARG A 40 -2.19 -24.80 11.57
CA ARG A 40 -1.86 -25.74 10.49
C ARG A 40 -2.63 -27.04 10.54
N VAL A 41 -3.07 -27.46 11.73
CA VAL A 41 -3.75 -28.75 11.93
C VAL A 41 -5.22 -28.63 11.54
N SER A 42 -5.90 -27.59 12.03
CA SER A 42 -7.32 -27.34 11.80
C SER A 42 -7.60 -26.48 10.57
N GLY A 43 -6.60 -25.79 10.03
CA GLY A 43 -6.76 -24.83 8.92
C GLY A 43 -7.50 -23.54 9.32
N LYS A 44 -7.84 -23.36 10.59
CA LYS A 44 -8.59 -22.19 11.07
C LYS A 44 -7.69 -20.96 11.16
N ILE A 45 -8.23 -19.81 10.77
CA ILE A 45 -7.62 -18.52 11.06
C ILE A 45 -7.88 -18.20 12.52
N ILE A 46 -6.81 -17.99 13.29
CA ILE A 46 -6.85 -17.76 14.73
C ILE A 46 -6.66 -16.28 15.09
N ALA A 47 -5.99 -15.51 14.24
CA ALA A 47 -5.79 -14.07 14.42
C ALA A 47 -5.64 -13.37 13.06
N VAL A 48 -5.91 -12.07 13.04
CA VAL A 48 -5.71 -11.19 11.87
C VAL A 48 -5.12 -9.85 12.33
N GLY A 49 -4.53 -9.09 11.41
CA GLY A 49 -4.08 -7.74 11.71
C GLY A 49 -2.91 -7.70 12.70
N LYS A 50 -2.98 -6.78 13.66
CA LYS A 50 -1.90 -6.54 14.63
C LYS A 50 -1.57 -7.78 15.46
N GLU A 51 -2.56 -8.59 15.81
CA GLU A 51 -2.36 -9.82 16.58
C GLU A 51 -1.57 -10.87 15.78
N ALA A 52 -1.97 -11.12 14.53
CA ALA A 52 -1.22 -12.00 13.63
C ALA A 52 0.20 -11.47 13.33
N ASN A 53 0.36 -10.15 13.21
CA ASN A 53 1.65 -9.50 13.00
C ASN A 53 2.63 -9.73 14.16
N MET A 54 2.15 -9.73 15.41
CA MET A 54 2.99 -10.03 16.59
C MET A 54 3.56 -11.45 16.57
N MET A 55 2.90 -12.37 15.88
CA MET A 55 3.32 -13.77 15.74
C MET A 55 4.37 -13.98 14.63
N GLN A 56 4.50 -13.04 13.68
CA GLN A 56 5.40 -13.19 12.53
C GLN A 56 6.86 -13.39 12.97
N GLY A 57 7.49 -14.44 12.44
CA GLY A 57 8.85 -14.83 12.82
C GLY A 57 9.01 -15.42 14.23
N LYS A 58 7.91 -15.59 14.97
CA LYS A 58 7.88 -16.10 16.36
C LYS A 58 6.94 -17.31 16.53
N THR A 59 6.41 -17.87 15.44
CA THR A 59 5.51 -19.02 15.45
C THR A 59 6.26 -20.32 15.76
N HIS A 60 5.60 -21.26 16.45
CA HIS A 60 5.99 -22.67 16.48
C HIS A 60 5.40 -23.43 15.27
N GLU A 61 5.70 -24.72 15.13
CA GLU A 61 5.36 -25.52 13.94
C GLU A 61 3.87 -25.56 13.56
N ASN A 62 2.96 -25.47 14.55
CA ASN A 62 1.52 -25.59 14.31
C ASN A 62 0.85 -24.26 13.92
N ILE A 63 1.56 -23.13 14.00
CA ILE A 63 1.03 -21.83 13.58
C ILE A 63 1.82 -21.35 12.37
N LYS A 64 1.12 -20.81 11.38
CA LYS A 64 1.74 -20.14 10.23
C LYS A 64 1.11 -18.78 10.04
N THR A 65 1.93 -17.74 9.95
CA THR A 65 1.49 -16.44 9.47
C THR A 65 1.48 -16.40 7.95
N ILE A 66 0.47 -15.76 7.37
CA ILE A 66 0.25 -15.65 5.93
C ILE A 66 -0.10 -14.20 5.63
N ARG A 67 0.64 -13.57 4.71
CA ARG A 67 0.24 -12.31 4.07
C ARG A 67 -0.58 -12.70 2.83
N PRO A 68 -1.91 -12.52 2.85
CA PRO A 68 -2.77 -13.10 1.83
C PRO A 68 -2.80 -12.27 0.54
N LEU A 69 -2.24 -11.06 0.61
CA LEU A 69 -2.06 -10.13 -0.49
C LEU A 69 -0.59 -10.04 -0.84
N LYS A 70 -0.28 -9.98 -2.14
CA LYS A 70 1.08 -9.82 -2.65
C LYS A 70 1.05 -9.00 -3.93
N ASP A 71 1.95 -8.04 -4.06
CA ASP A 71 2.06 -7.19 -5.26
C ASP A 71 0.72 -6.55 -5.66
N GLY A 72 -0.08 -6.14 -4.65
CA GLY A 72 -1.39 -5.51 -4.84
C GLY A 72 -2.55 -6.46 -5.18
N VAL A 73 -2.31 -7.77 -5.25
CA VAL A 73 -3.30 -8.77 -5.66
C VAL A 73 -3.51 -9.87 -4.62
N ILE A 74 -4.64 -10.58 -4.72
CA ILE A 74 -4.96 -11.71 -3.83
C ILE A 74 -4.12 -12.94 -4.18
N ALA A 75 -3.22 -13.31 -3.27
CA ALA A 75 -2.35 -14.47 -3.40
C ALA A 75 -2.88 -15.71 -2.66
N ASP A 76 -3.67 -15.51 -1.60
CA ASP A 76 -4.39 -16.57 -0.88
C ASP A 76 -5.85 -16.12 -0.65
N PHE A 77 -6.78 -16.71 -1.42
CA PHE A 77 -8.19 -16.31 -1.44
C PHE A 77 -8.90 -16.60 -0.12
N ASP A 78 -8.71 -17.80 0.45
CA ASP A 78 -9.33 -18.19 1.73
C ASP A 78 -8.84 -17.30 2.87
N ALA A 79 -7.55 -17.01 2.91
CA ALA A 79 -6.98 -16.11 3.90
C ALA A 79 -7.47 -14.66 3.72
N SER A 80 -7.58 -14.17 2.48
CA SER A 80 -8.09 -12.81 2.19
C SER A 80 -9.55 -12.65 2.59
N GLU A 81 -10.42 -13.60 2.19
CA GLU A 81 -11.84 -13.59 2.53
C GLU A 81 -12.04 -13.57 4.06
N LYS A 82 -11.34 -14.44 4.78
CA LYS A 82 -11.41 -14.48 6.25
C LYS A 82 -10.87 -13.20 6.89
N MET A 83 -9.78 -12.64 6.37
CA MET A 83 -9.21 -11.38 6.85
C MET A 83 -10.22 -10.23 6.71
N ILE A 84 -10.78 -10.04 5.51
CA ILE A 84 -11.77 -9.00 5.23
C ILE A 84 -13.00 -9.19 6.13
N ASN A 85 -13.52 -10.42 6.21
CA ASN A 85 -14.68 -10.74 7.05
C ASN A 85 -14.44 -10.41 8.53
N MET A 86 -13.26 -10.77 9.07
CA MET A 86 -12.91 -10.50 10.46
C MET A 86 -12.72 -9.00 10.71
N PHE A 87 -12.10 -8.26 9.79
CA PHE A 87 -12.00 -6.80 9.90
C PHE A 87 -13.37 -6.13 9.89
N ILE A 88 -14.24 -6.48 8.95
CA ILE A 88 -15.62 -5.93 8.87
C ILE A 88 -16.41 -6.25 10.15
N LYS A 89 -16.36 -7.50 10.64
CA LYS A 89 -17.03 -7.89 11.89
C LYS A 89 -16.47 -7.21 13.13
N SER A 90 -15.22 -6.75 13.09
CA SER A 90 -14.60 -6.02 14.19
C SER A 90 -15.06 -4.55 14.28
N ILE A 91 -15.70 -4.00 13.24
CA ILE A 91 -16.24 -2.64 13.24
C ILE A 91 -17.34 -2.53 14.31
N PRO A 92 -17.17 -1.66 15.34
CA PRO A 92 -18.07 -1.63 16.50
C PRO A 92 -19.55 -1.38 16.17
N ALA A 93 -19.81 -0.55 15.14
CA ALA A 93 -21.17 -0.25 14.68
C ALA A 93 -21.87 -1.48 14.09
N LEU A 94 -21.12 -2.37 13.44
CA LEU A 94 -21.63 -3.58 12.81
C LEU A 94 -21.72 -4.74 13.80
N LYS A 95 -20.81 -4.80 14.77
CA LYS A 95 -20.75 -5.84 15.81
C LYS A 95 -22.00 -5.92 16.68
N LYS A 96 -22.73 -4.81 16.86
CA LYS A 96 -23.94 -4.73 17.71
C LYS A 96 -25.23 -5.13 16.97
N ARG A 97 -25.18 -5.40 15.67
CA ARG A 97 -26.37 -5.75 14.90
C ARG A 97 -26.70 -7.24 15.03
N MET A 98 -27.99 -7.54 15.15
CA MET A 98 -28.51 -8.92 15.22
C MET A 98 -28.38 -9.67 13.89
N PHE A 99 -28.22 -8.95 12.77
CA PHE A 99 -28.04 -9.50 11.43
C PHE A 99 -26.84 -8.85 10.73
N THR A 100 -26.16 -9.60 9.86
CA THR A 100 -25.11 -9.07 8.99
C THR A 100 -25.72 -8.11 7.97
N PRO A 101 -25.36 -6.81 7.97
CA PRO A 101 -25.92 -5.85 7.04
C PRO A 101 -25.43 -6.11 5.61
N ALA A 102 -26.22 -5.71 4.62
CA ALA A 102 -25.74 -5.63 3.25
C ALA A 102 -24.65 -4.56 3.16
N LEU A 103 -23.63 -4.78 2.34
CA LEU A 103 -22.54 -3.83 2.21
C LEU A 103 -22.53 -3.22 0.80
N ARG A 104 -22.37 -1.90 0.75
CA ARG A 104 -21.94 -1.19 -0.45
C ARG A 104 -20.49 -0.79 -0.25
N MET A 105 -19.65 -1.24 -1.17
CA MET A 105 -18.21 -1.26 -1.01
C MET A 105 -17.54 -0.53 -2.17
N VAL A 106 -16.57 0.32 -1.88
CA VAL A 106 -15.56 0.73 -2.87
C VAL A 106 -14.22 0.18 -2.42
N VAL A 107 -13.51 -0.52 -3.30
CA VAL A 107 -12.24 -1.20 -2.99
C VAL A 107 -11.17 -0.72 -3.96
N CYS A 108 -10.00 -0.34 -3.45
CA CYS A 108 -8.88 0.01 -4.32
C CYS A 108 -8.23 -1.24 -4.92
N ILE A 109 -7.74 -1.11 -6.15
CA ILE A 109 -7.00 -2.12 -6.90
C ILE A 109 -5.83 -1.47 -7.65
N PRO A 110 -4.70 -2.16 -7.88
CA PRO A 110 -3.63 -1.65 -8.73
C PRO A 110 -4.11 -1.25 -10.13
N SER A 111 -3.40 -0.35 -10.80
CA SER A 111 -3.69 -0.01 -12.21
C SER A 111 -3.36 -1.18 -13.15
N GLY A 112 -2.25 -1.87 -12.89
CA GLY A 112 -1.79 -3.03 -13.67
C GLY A 112 -2.46 -4.37 -13.35
N ILE A 113 -3.62 -4.38 -12.69
CA ILE A 113 -4.32 -5.61 -12.28
C ILE A 113 -4.92 -6.34 -13.49
N THR A 114 -4.81 -7.67 -13.52
CA THR A 114 -5.46 -8.48 -14.57
C THR A 114 -6.96 -8.66 -14.30
N GLU A 115 -7.75 -8.97 -15.34
CA GLU A 115 -9.19 -9.24 -15.16
C GLU A 115 -9.48 -10.38 -14.17
N VAL A 116 -8.61 -11.40 -14.13
CA VAL A 116 -8.74 -12.54 -13.21
C VAL A 116 -8.51 -12.11 -11.75
N GLU A 117 -7.47 -11.31 -11.50
CA GLU A 117 -7.17 -10.77 -10.18
C GLU A 117 -8.25 -9.78 -9.71
N MET A 118 -8.71 -8.91 -10.61
CA MET A 118 -9.79 -7.96 -10.36
C MET A 118 -11.09 -8.69 -9.95
N ARG A 119 -11.43 -9.76 -10.69
CA ARG A 119 -12.57 -10.61 -10.37
C ARG A 119 -12.41 -11.29 -9.01
N ALA A 120 -11.20 -11.75 -8.66
CA ALA A 120 -10.94 -12.36 -7.35
C ALA A 120 -11.17 -11.38 -6.19
N VAL A 121 -10.79 -10.10 -6.34
CA VAL A 121 -11.07 -9.05 -5.36
C VAL A 121 -12.57 -8.85 -5.19
N LYS A 122 -13.30 -8.74 -6.30
CA LYS A 122 -14.77 -8.58 -6.29
C LYS A 122 -15.47 -9.77 -5.63
N GLU A 123 -15.11 -11.00 -6.02
CA GLU A 123 -15.70 -12.23 -5.44
C GLU A 123 -15.42 -12.34 -3.93
N SER A 124 -14.24 -11.91 -3.47
CA SER A 124 -13.92 -11.87 -2.03
C SER A 124 -14.83 -10.90 -1.27
N CYS A 125 -15.16 -9.76 -1.88
CA CYS A 125 -16.05 -8.76 -1.29
C CYS A 125 -17.52 -9.23 -1.29
N GLU A 126 -17.97 -9.89 -2.36
CA GLU A 126 -19.33 -10.43 -2.46
C GLU A 126 -19.59 -11.51 -1.37
N ARG A 127 -18.59 -12.36 -1.09
CA ARG A 127 -18.68 -13.40 -0.05
C ARG A 127 -18.77 -12.86 1.37
N VAL A 128 -18.31 -11.63 1.62
CA VAL A 128 -18.47 -10.95 2.91
C VAL A 128 -19.75 -10.09 2.98
N ASN A 129 -20.76 -10.41 2.16
CA ASN A 129 -22.04 -9.73 2.03
C ASN A 129 -21.99 -8.35 1.33
N GLY A 130 -20.98 -8.13 0.48
CA GLY A 130 -20.95 -7.05 -0.51
C GLY A 130 -22.04 -7.24 -1.56
N LYS A 131 -23.08 -6.42 -1.52
CA LYS A 131 -24.18 -6.43 -2.51
C LYS A 131 -23.94 -5.46 -3.65
N GLU A 132 -23.24 -4.37 -3.38
CA GLU A 132 -22.77 -3.42 -4.38
C GLU A 132 -21.28 -3.23 -4.18
N VAL A 133 -20.47 -3.89 -5.02
CA VAL A 133 -19.01 -3.74 -4.99
C VAL A 133 -18.62 -2.88 -6.18
N TYR A 134 -17.85 -1.83 -5.91
CA TYR A 134 -17.20 -1.01 -6.90
C TYR A 134 -15.70 -1.08 -6.67
N LEU A 135 -14.92 -1.07 -7.75
CA LEU A 135 -13.48 -1.04 -7.72
C LEU A 135 -13.00 0.31 -8.26
N ILE A 136 -11.89 0.81 -7.70
CA ILE A 136 -11.23 2.04 -8.14
C ILE A 136 -9.72 1.78 -8.24
N HIS A 137 -9.08 2.30 -9.28
CA HIS A 137 -7.63 2.20 -9.39
C HIS A 137 -6.94 3.01 -8.28
N GLU A 138 -5.91 2.43 -7.67
CA GLU A 138 -5.08 3.04 -6.63
C GLU A 138 -4.59 4.45 -6.97
N PRO A 139 -3.97 4.72 -8.14
CA PRO A 139 -3.51 6.07 -8.47
C PRO A 139 -4.66 7.09 -8.55
N MET A 140 -5.85 6.67 -8.99
CA MET A 140 -7.05 7.51 -9.00
C MET A 140 -7.54 7.81 -7.59
N ALA A 141 -7.61 6.79 -6.73
CA ALA A 141 -7.97 6.97 -5.33
C ALA A 141 -6.96 7.86 -4.61
N ALA A 142 -5.66 7.63 -4.79
CA ALA A 142 -4.61 8.46 -4.23
C ALA A 142 -4.75 9.93 -4.65
N ALA A 143 -4.97 10.21 -5.95
CA ALA A 143 -5.13 11.57 -6.46
C ALA A 143 -6.33 12.29 -5.85
N ILE A 144 -7.49 11.61 -5.76
CA ILE A 144 -8.68 12.15 -5.08
C ILE A 144 -8.37 12.42 -3.60
N GLY A 145 -7.69 11.48 -2.93
CA GLY A 145 -7.41 11.55 -1.50
C GLY A 145 -6.45 12.66 -1.09
N ILE A 146 -5.57 13.09 -1.99
CA ILE A 146 -4.66 14.24 -1.79
C ILE A 146 -5.24 15.57 -2.30
N GLY A 147 -6.48 15.56 -2.82
CA GLY A 147 -7.22 16.74 -3.22
C GLY A 147 -7.01 17.21 -4.66
N ILE A 148 -6.43 16.38 -5.54
CA ILE A 148 -6.35 16.70 -6.96
C ILE A 148 -7.75 16.61 -7.58
N ASP A 149 -8.16 17.65 -8.30
CA ASP A 149 -9.38 17.62 -9.10
C ASP A 149 -9.15 16.86 -10.41
N ILE A 150 -9.27 15.54 -10.33
CA ILE A 150 -9.02 14.63 -11.45
C ILE A 150 -9.95 14.87 -12.65
N MET A 151 -11.05 15.60 -12.49
CA MET A 151 -12.01 15.87 -13.56
C MET A 151 -11.60 17.02 -14.49
N GLN A 152 -10.58 17.80 -14.13
CA GLN A 152 -10.14 18.93 -14.94
C GLN A 152 -9.36 18.46 -16.19
N PRO A 153 -9.38 19.23 -17.28
CA PRO A 153 -8.52 19.03 -18.45
C PRO A 153 -7.08 19.49 -18.17
N LYS A 154 -6.49 18.95 -17.09
CA LYS A 154 -5.14 19.27 -16.67
C LYS A 154 -4.40 17.99 -16.32
N GLY A 155 -3.19 17.83 -16.83
CA GLY A 155 -2.30 16.72 -16.50
C GLY A 155 -1.84 16.77 -15.06
N ASN A 156 -2.08 15.70 -14.31
CA ASN A 156 -1.56 15.52 -12.95
C ASN A 156 -0.83 14.19 -12.87
N MET A 157 0.44 14.22 -12.46
CA MET A 157 1.22 13.01 -12.26
C MET A 157 1.22 12.61 -10.79
N ILE A 158 0.87 11.36 -10.51
CA ILE A 158 0.92 10.76 -9.18
C ILE A 158 1.78 9.51 -9.19
N VAL A 159 2.55 9.33 -8.12
CA VAL A 159 3.37 8.16 -7.85
C VAL A 159 3.01 7.64 -6.47
N ASP A 160 2.24 6.56 -6.41
CA ASP A 160 1.84 5.91 -5.17
C ASP A 160 2.76 4.70 -4.89
N ILE A 161 3.51 4.75 -3.79
CA ILE A 161 4.47 3.71 -3.42
C ILE A 161 3.90 2.96 -2.22
N GLY A 162 3.29 1.81 -2.49
CA GLY A 162 2.64 0.97 -1.50
C GLY A 162 3.58 -0.06 -0.84
N GLY A 163 2.97 -1.14 -0.36
CA GLY A 163 3.72 -2.29 0.17
C GLY A 163 4.28 -3.20 -0.93
N GLY A 164 3.46 -3.54 -1.93
CA GLY A 164 3.81 -4.50 -2.98
C GLY A 164 4.14 -3.86 -4.33
N THR A 165 3.53 -2.72 -4.64
CA THR A 165 3.63 -2.05 -5.95
C THR A 165 3.94 -0.57 -5.80
N THR A 166 4.57 -0.03 -6.83
CA THR A 166 4.60 1.40 -7.11
C THR A 166 3.73 1.65 -8.33
N GLU A 167 2.69 2.46 -8.16
CA GLU A 167 1.74 2.86 -9.20
C GLU A 167 2.06 4.28 -9.66
N ILE A 168 2.32 4.46 -10.94
CA ILE A 168 2.65 5.74 -11.54
C ILE A 168 1.57 6.04 -12.56
N ALA A 169 0.93 7.20 -12.49
CA ALA A 169 -0.12 7.57 -13.43
C ALA A 169 -0.13 9.05 -13.75
N VAL A 170 -0.47 9.37 -15.00
CA VAL A 170 -0.90 10.70 -15.42
C VAL A 170 -2.42 10.69 -15.58
N ILE A 171 -3.08 11.61 -14.87
CA ILE A 171 -4.54 11.69 -14.78
C ILE A 171 -5.01 13.02 -15.38
N ALA A 172 -6.06 12.96 -16.20
CA ALA A 172 -6.79 14.11 -16.72
C ALA A 172 -8.22 13.71 -17.10
N LEU A 173 -9.19 14.63 -16.97
CA LEU A 173 -10.59 14.43 -17.39
C LEU A 173 -11.25 13.14 -16.82
N GLY A 174 -10.89 12.78 -15.59
CA GLY A 174 -11.39 11.57 -14.93
C GLY A 174 -10.90 10.28 -15.60
N GLY A 175 -9.79 10.30 -16.33
CA GLY A 175 -9.17 9.14 -16.95
C GLY A 175 -7.68 9.03 -16.66
N ILE A 176 -7.18 7.80 -16.61
CA ILE A 176 -5.74 7.53 -16.62
C ILE A 176 -5.30 7.64 -18.08
N VAL A 177 -4.40 8.57 -18.37
CA VAL A 177 -3.91 8.82 -19.74
C VAL A 177 -2.77 7.87 -20.09
N CYS A 178 -1.85 7.70 -19.14
CA CYS A 178 -0.81 6.69 -19.18
C CYS A 178 -0.44 6.31 -17.75
N ASP A 179 -0.11 5.05 -17.55
CA ASP A 179 0.28 4.51 -16.26
C ASP A 179 1.37 3.46 -16.37
N LYS A 180 1.99 3.19 -15.24
CA LYS A 180 2.89 2.07 -15.05
C LYS A 180 2.77 1.54 -13.63
N SER A 181 2.58 0.23 -13.52
CA SER A 181 2.66 -0.49 -12.26
C SER A 181 3.94 -1.32 -12.22
N VAL A 182 4.78 -1.12 -11.22
CA VAL A 182 5.98 -1.92 -10.99
C VAL A 182 5.93 -2.62 -9.64
N LYS A 183 6.30 -3.91 -9.61
CA LYS A 183 6.34 -4.74 -8.40
C LYS A 183 7.61 -4.50 -7.56
N ILE A 184 7.84 -3.22 -7.25
CA ILE A 184 8.99 -2.72 -6.48
C ILE A 184 8.45 -1.64 -5.56
N ALA A 185 8.45 -1.92 -4.27
CA ALA A 185 7.87 -1.04 -3.25
C ALA A 185 8.40 -1.41 -1.86
N GLY A 186 7.62 -1.13 -0.82
CA GLY A 186 8.01 -1.35 0.57
C GLY A 186 8.53 -2.76 0.91
N ASP A 187 7.93 -3.82 0.38
CA ASP A 187 8.34 -5.21 0.63
C ASP A 187 9.69 -5.54 -0.01
N VAL A 188 9.94 -5.00 -1.20
CA VAL A 188 11.24 -5.16 -1.88
C VAL A 188 12.32 -4.41 -1.10
N PHE A 189 12.03 -3.18 -0.66
CA PHE A 189 12.96 -2.41 0.17
C PHE A 189 13.33 -3.16 1.46
N THR A 190 12.35 -3.77 2.11
CA THR A 190 12.59 -4.56 3.32
C THR A 190 13.46 -5.79 3.03
N ASN A 191 13.25 -6.47 1.90
CA ASN A 191 14.09 -7.59 1.48
C ASN A 191 15.51 -7.17 1.09
N ASP A 192 15.68 -6.01 0.46
CA ASP A 192 17.00 -5.44 0.14
C ASP A 192 17.80 -5.18 1.42
N ILE A 193 17.15 -4.68 2.47
CA ILE A 193 17.75 -4.49 3.79
C ILE A 193 18.12 -5.85 4.42
N VAL A 194 17.24 -6.85 4.40
CA VAL A 194 17.58 -8.22 4.87
C VAL A 194 18.81 -8.75 4.15
N TYR A 195 18.88 -8.59 2.83
CA TYR A 195 19.98 -9.03 2.00
C TYR A 195 21.28 -8.28 2.33
N TYR A 196 21.21 -6.96 2.52
CA TYR A 196 22.34 -6.14 2.90
C TYR A 196 22.91 -6.55 4.26
N MET A 197 22.06 -6.74 5.28
CA MET A 197 22.49 -7.20 6.60
C MET A 197 23.17 -8.58 6.55
N ARG A 198 22.65 -9.48 5.70
CA ARG A 198 23.24 -10.80 5.49
C ARG A 198 24.62 -10.73 4.84
N THR A 199 24.80 -9.87 3.84
CA THR A 199 26.01 -9.86 3.00
C THR A 199 27.12 -8.95 3.52
N GLN A 200 26.77 -7.79 4.09
CA GLN A 200 27.75 -6.83 4.59
C GLN A 200 28.08 -7.04 6.06
N HIS A 201 27.10 -7.45 6.88
CA HIS A 201 27.27 -7.60 8.34
C HIS A 201 27.39 -9.05 8.82
N ASN A 202 27.23 -10.03 7.92
CA ASN A 202 27.05 -11.46 8.24
C ASN A 202 25.93 -11.69 9.28
N LEU A 203 24.91 -10.83 9.29
CA LEU A 203 23.86 -10.84 10.29
C LEU A 203 22.53 -11.27 9.66
N PHE A 204 21.96 -12.37 10.14
CA PHE A 204 20.61 -12.78 9.80
C PHE A 204 19.59 -12.02 10.66
N VAL A 205 18.76 -11.22 9.99
CA VAL A 205 17.63 -10.50 10.59
C VAL A 205 16.32 -10.94 9.93
N GLY A 206 15.23 -10.93 10.70
CA GLY A 206 13.89 -11.20 10.17
C GLY A 206 13.29 -9.96 9.49
N GLU A 207 12.23 -10.16 8.71
CA GLU A 207 11.48 -9.12 8.00
C GLU A 207 11.04 -7.98 8.94
N SER A 208 10.51 -8.30 10.13
CA SER A 208 10.08 -7.28 11.10
C SER A 208 11.24 -6.42 11.63
N THR A 209 12.46 -6.93 11.67
CA THR A 209 13.63 -6.14 12.05
C THR A 209 14.07 -5.26 10.89
N ALA A 210 14.11 -5.80 9.67
CA ALA A 210 14.42 -5.02 8.47
C ALA A 210 13.41 -3.89 8.21
N GLU A 211 12.12 -4.13 8.46
CA GLU A 211 11.07 -3.10 8.38
C GLU A 211 11.32 -1.97 9.39
N LYS A 212 11.74 -2.31 10.62
CA LYS A 212 12.10 -1.30 11.62
C LYS A 212 13.29 -0.47 11.20
N ILE A 213 14.33 -1.10 10.63
CA ILE A 213 15.50 -0.41 10.07
C ILE A 213 15.04 0.58 8.99
N LYS A 214 14.20 0.13 8.04
CA LYS A 214 13.64 0.95 6.96
C LYS A 214 12.90 2.18 7.52
N ILE A 215 12.02 2.00 8.48
CA ILE A 215 11.22 3.10 9.06
C ILE A 215 12.11 4.07 9.84
N GLN A 216 12.99 3.54 10.71
CA GLN A 216 13.76 4.37 11.63
C GLN A 216 14.89 5.12 10.93
N ILE A 217 15.68 4.45 10.10
CA ILE A 217 16.90 5.00 9.51
C ILE A 217 16.95 4.89 7.98
N GLY A 218 15.89 4.45 7.31
CA GLY A 218 15.85 4.35 5.86
C GLY A 218 15.95 5.72 5.17
N ALA A 219 16.71 5.73 4.08
CA ALA A 219 16.98 6.90 3.25
C ALA A 219 17.11 6.48 1.78
N ALA A 220 16.79 7.41 0.86
CA ALA A 220 16.94 7.24 -0.58
C ALA A 220 18.25 7.86 -1.13
N ILE A 221 18.91 8.69 -0.32
CA ILE A 221 20.14 9.43 -0.65
C ILE A 221 21.14 9.39 0.52
N GLU A 222 22.42 9.55 0.22
CA GLU A 222 23.50 9.54 1.24
C GLU A 222 23.72 10.89 1.93
N ASP A 223 23.22 11.98 1.35
CA ASP A 223 23.36 13.35 1.85
C ASP A 223 21.98 13.89 2.27
N LEU A 224 21.62 13.64 3.53
CA LEU A 224 20.38 14.13 4.14
C LEU A 224 20.61 15.40 4.97
N ASP A 225 19.65 16.32 4.89
CA ASP A 225 19.51 17.38 5.89
C ASP A 225 18.91 16.76 7.15
N GLY A 226 19.62 16.82 8.28
CA GLY A 226 19.18 16.19 9.53
C GLY A 226 19.13 14.66 9.44
N PRO A 227 20.28 13.99 9.23
CA PRO A 227 20.33 12.54 9.15
C PRO A 227 19.87 11.90 10.47
N PRO A 228 19.20 10.73 10.42
CA PRO A 228 18.89 9.99 11.63
C PRO A 228 20.16 9.42 12.25
N GLU A 229 20.14 9.18 13.57
CA GLU A 229 21.22 8.49 14.27
C GLU A 229 21.34 7.04 13.80
N ASP A 230 22.54 6.48 13.95
CA ASP A 230 22.79 5.07 13.66
C ASP A 230 21.94 4.17 14.58
N MET A 231 21.52 3.02 14.05
CA MET A 231 20.67 2.07 14.76
C MET A 231 21.45 0.83 15.14
N SER A 232 21.46 0.47 16.43
CA SER A 232 21.93 -0.83 16.88
C SER A 232 20.93 -1.93 16.49
N VAL A 233 21.37 -2.88 15.67
CA VAL A 233 20.56 -3.98 15.15
C VAL A 233 21.05 -5.31 15.69
N GLN A 234 20.13 -6.09 16.25
CA GLN A 234 20.39 -7.43 16.75
C GLN A 234 19.85 -8.50 15.80
N GLY A 235 20.62 -9.56 15.64
CA GLY A 235 20.27 -10.71 14.81
C GLY A 235 21.13 -11.93 15.15
N ARG A 236 21.06 -12.95 14.29
CA ARG A 236 21.89 -14.15 14.41
C ARG A 236 23.10 -14.03 13.50
N ASP A 237 24.30 -14.09 14.06
CA ASP A 237 25.52 -14.18 13.27
C ASP A 237 25.53 -15.46 12.43
N LEU A 238 25.74 -15.30 11.12
CA LEU A 238 25.72 -16.41 10.18
C LEU A 238 26.99 -17.27 10.25
N LEU A 239 28.09 -16.73 10.78
CA LEU A 239 29.34 -17.47 10.93
C LEU A 239 29.32 -18.34 12.19
N THR A 240 28.92 -17.76 13.32
CA THR A 240 28.97 -18.44 14.62
C THR A 240 27.63 -19.05 15.05
N GLY A 241 26.51 -18.65 14.46
CA GLY A 241 25.16 -19.03 14.86
C GLY A 241 24.65 -18.35 16.14
N LYS A 242 25.46 -17.49 16.78
CA LYS A 242 25.13 -16.82 18.04
C LYS A 242 24.43 -15.48 17.83
N PRO A 243 23.69 -14.96 18.82
CA PRO A 243 23.23 -13.57 18.79
C PRO A 243 24.40 -12.60 18.65
N LYS A 244 24.25 -11.61 17.75
CA LYS A 244 25.24 -10.55 17.49
C LYS A 244 24.51 -9.22 17.33
N GLN A 245 25.17 -8.14 17.72
CA GLN A 245 24.73 -6.76 17.49
C GLN A 245 25.71 -6.06 16.55
N VAL A 246 25.18 -5.23 15.65
CA VAL A 246 25.95 -4.34 14.78
C VAL A 246 25.27 -2.97 14.77
N ASP A 247 26.03 -1.90 14.59
CA ASP A 247 25.48 -0.57 14.35
C ASP A 247 25.36 -0.35 12.84
N VAL A 248 24.22 0.19 12.42
CA VAL A 248 23.87 0.39 11.01
C VAL A 248 23.53 1.84 10.78
N SER A 249 24.14 2.45 9.77
CA SER A 249 23.89 3.85 9.39
C SER A 249 22.87 3.99 8.27
N TYR A 250 22.23 5.16 8.14
CA TYR A 250 21.29 5.43 7.05
C TYR A 250 21.95 5.36 5.67
N ARG A 251 23.26 5.64 5.56
CA ARG A 251 24.01 5.59 4.30
C ARG A 251 24.12 4.16 3.78
N GLU A 252 24.27 3.19 4.68
CA GLU A 252 24.23 1.78 4.32
C GLU A 252 22.86 1.37 3.78
N ILE A 253 21.79 1.89 4.39
CA ILE A 253 20.43 1.62 3.91
C ILE A 253 20.18 2.30 2.56
N ALA A 254 20.66 3.53 2.35
CA ALA A 254 20.60 4.17 1.03
C ALA A 254 21.27 3.32 -0.05
N LYS A 255 22.46 2.76 0.23
CA LYS A 255 23.16 1.83 -0.66
C LYS A 255 22.39 0.52 -0.88
N ALA A 256 21.78 -0.03 0.17
CA ALA A 256 20.98 -1.24 0.08
C ALA A 256 19.79 -1.07 -0.86
N LEU A 257 19.14 0.10 -0.83
CA LEU A 257 17.92 0.40 -1.57
C LEU A 257 18.16 0.96 -2.99
N ASP A 258 19.40 1.33 -3.31
CA ASP A 258 19.75 2.10 -4.51
C ASP A 258 19.20 1.50 -5.81
N LYS A 259 19.42 0.19 -6.04
CA LYS A 259 18.95 -0.49 -7.25
C LYS A 259 17.42 -0.52 -7.36
N SER A 260 16.72 -0.65 -6.24
CA SER A 260 15.26 -0.70 -6.23
C SER A 260 14.66 0.68 -6.48
N ILE A 261 15.25 1.73 -5.91
CA ILE A 261 14.85 3.12 -6.16
C ILE A 261 15.15 3.50 -7.61
N GLN A 262 16.30 3.11 -8.16
CA GLN A 262 16.63 3.35 -9.57
C GLN A 262 15.59 2.79 -10.54
N ARG A 263 15.04 1.61 -10.25
CA ARG A 263 13.98 1.02 -11.07
C ARG A 263 12.65 1.79 -10.97
N ILE A 264 12.36 2.43 -9.83
CA ILE A 264 11.21 3.33 -9.68
C ILE A 264 11.46 4.63 -10.47
N GLU A 265 12.65 5.20 -10.35
CA GLU A 265 13.09 6.38 -11.11
C GLU A 265 12.94 6.16 -12.62
N ASP A 266 13.40 5.01 -13.12
CA ASP A 266 13.31 4.67 -14.55
C ASP A 266 11.84 4.44 -14.97
N ALA A 267 10.99 3.92 -14.09
CA ALA A 267 9.56 3.79 -14.36
C ALA A 267 8.86 5.16 -14.43
N VAL A 268 9.22 6.11 -13.56
CA VAL A 268 8.73 7.50 -13.60
C VAL A 268 9.12 8.17 -14.91
N MET A 269 10.39 8.04 -15.32
CA MET A 269 10.87 8.59 -16.59
C MET A 269 10.17 7.98 -17.80
N GLU A 270 9.90 6.68 -17.77
CA GLU A 270 9.18 6.02 -18.88
C GLU A 270 7.74 6.53 -18.97
N THR A 271 7.02 6.69 -17.86
CA THR A 271 5.67 7.28 -17.88
C THR A 271 5.67 8.71 -18.41
N LEU A 272 6.63 9.55 -17.98
CA LEU A 272 6.81 10.90 -18.52
C LEU A 272 7.05 10.88 -20.03
N SER A 273 7.84 9.93 -20.54
CA SER A 273 8.13 9.81 -21.98
C SER A 273 6.91 9.42 -22.84
N GLN A 274 5.94 8.73 -22.24
CA GLN A 274 4.69 8.33 -22.90
C GLN A 274 3.58 9.39 -22.76
N THR A 275 3.81 10.40 -21.92
CA THR A 275 2.81 11.43 -21.63
C THR A 275 2.65 12.35 -22.85
N PRO A 276 1.40 12.63 -23.30
CA PRO A 276 1.16 13.58 -24.38
C PRO A 276 1.76 14.97 -24.08
N PRO A 277 2.30 15.69 -25.09
CA PRO A 277 3.01 16.95 -24.87
C PRO A 277 2.24 18.01 -24.06
N GLU A 278 0.93 18.14 -24.30
CA GLU A 278 0.09 19.10 -23.58
C GLU A 278 0.00 18.79 -22.08
N LEU A 279 -0.11 17.52 -21.71
CA LEU A 279 -0.16 17.10 -20.31
C LEU A 279 1.23 17.10 -19.65
N ALA A 280 2.28 16.85 -20.44
CA ALA A 280 3.65 17.00 -19.97
C ALA A 280 3.94 18.48 -19.62
N ALA A 281 3.43 19.42 -20.40
CA ALA A 281 3.51 20.85 -20.08
C ALA A 281 2.73 21.21 -18.80
N ASP A 282 1.58 20.59 -18.55
CA ASP A 282 0.88 20.75 -17.27
C ASP A 282 1.71 20.24 -16.09
N ILE A 283 2.28 19.04 -16.21
CA ILE A 283 3.13 18.40 -15.19
C ILE A 283 4.41 19.20 -14.94
N TYR A 284 4.98 19.83 -15.97
CA TYR A 284 6.11 20.75 -15.80
C TYR A 284 5.79 21.88 -14.80
N ASN A 285 4.54 22.36 -14.81
CA ASN A 285 4.09 23.45 -13.94
C ASN A 285 3.59 22.97 -12.58
N THR A 286 3.04 21.74 -12.47
CA THR A 286 2.46 21.21 -11.22
C THR A 286 3.38 20.28 -10.45
N GLY A 287 4.39 19.71 -11.10
CA GLY A 287 5.27 18.70 -10.55
C GLY A 287 4.64 17.32 -10.42
N ILE A 288 5.29 16.48 -9.62
CA ILE A 288 4.91 15.10 -9.34
C ILE A 288 4.45 14.98 -7.89
N TYR A 289 3.32 14.33 -7.65
CA TYR A 289 2.82 14.06 -6.31
C TYR A 289 3.17 12.64 -5.87
N LEU A 290 3.82 12.50 -4.71
CA LEU A 290 4.10 11.20 -4.09
C LEU A 290 3.03 10.86 -3.04
N ALA A 291 2.54 9.64 -3.08
CA ALA A 291 1.62 9.06 -2.11
C ALA A 291 2.09 7.66 -1.66
N GLY A 292 1.38 7.07 -0.70
CA GLY A 292 1.69 5.73 -0.19
C GLY A 292 2.80 5.71 0.84
N GLY A 293 2.83 4.68 1.69
CA GLY A 293 3.77 4.59 2.80
C GLY A 293 5.25 4.57 2.39
N GLY A 294 5.56 4.03 1.21
CA GLY A 294 6.92 4.00 0.67
C GLY A 294 7.45 5.37 0.25
N SER A 295 6.56 6.34 -0.02
CA SER A 295 6.97 7.72 -0.34
C SER A 295 7.65 8.45 0.82
N MET A 296 7.46 7.96 2.05
CA MET A 296 8.02 8.55 3.27
C MET A 296 9.53 8.25 3.46
N LEU A 297 10.15 7.51 2.53
CA LEU A 297 11.58 7.26 2.57
C LEU A 297 12.35 8.58 2.43
N ARG A 298 13.24 8.87 3.37
CA ARG A 298 13.91 10.18 3.49
C ARG A 298 14.70 10.52 2.22
N GLY A 299 14.42 11.68 1.63
CA GLY A 299 15.09 12.18 0.44
C GLY A 299 14.66 11.53 -0.88
N LEU A 300 13.59 10.72 -0.87
CA LEU A 300 13.07 10.12 -2.10
C LEU A 300 12.50 11.16 -3.07
N ASP A 301 11.80 12.16 -2.53
CA ASP A 301 11.33 13.35 -3.25
C ASP A 301 12.47 14.09 -3.96
N LYS A 302 13.56 14.37 -3.23
CA LYS A 302 14.75 15.03 -3.78
C LYS A 302 15.39 14.20 -4.88
N ARG A 303 15.49 12.89 -4.69
CA ARG A 303 16.08 11.95 -5.64
C ARG A 303 15.26 11.89 -6.95
N ILE A 304 13.94 11.72 -6.86
CA ILE A 304 13.05 11.75 -8.02
C ILE A 304 13.09 13.13 -8.70
N SER A 305 13.13 14.21 -7.92
CA SER A 305 13.21 15.58 -8.45
C SER A 305 14.50 15.79 -9.27
N GLN A 306 15.64 15.33 -8.77
CA GLN A 306 16.92 15.38 -9.48
C GLN A 306 16.92 14.54 -10.77
N LYS A 307 16.27 13.37 -10.75
CA LYS A 307 16.18 12.49 -11.93
C LYS A 307 15.30 13.08 -13.03
N THR A 308 14.22 13.76 -12.65
CA THR A 308 13.16 14.22 -13.57
C THR A 308 13.27 15.69 -13.95
N ASP A 309 14.10 16.46 -13.24
CA ASP A 309 14.14 17.93 -13.31
C ASP A 309 12.79 18.61 -13.00
N LEU A 310 11.91 17.92 -12.25
CA LEU A 310 10.58 18.41 -11.87
C LEU A 310 10.46 18.61 -10.36
N PRO A 311 9.61 19.54 -9.89
CA PRO A 311 9.22 19.60 -8.49
C PRO A 311 8.53 18.30 -8.06
N VAL A 312 8.83 17.83 -6.86
CA VAL A 312 8.23 16.62 -6.29
C VAL A 312 7.66 16.94 -4.91
N TYR A 313 6.40 16.57 -4.68
CA TYR A 313 5.65 16.89 -3.48
C TYR A 313 5.16 15.62 -2.81
N ILE A 314 5.57 15.38 -1.56
CA ILE A 314 5.00 14.30 -0.75
C ILE A 314 3.64 14.76 -0.22
N ALA A 315 2.61 13.94 -0.37
CA ALA A 315 1.29 14.20 0.20
C ALA A 315 1.35 14.39 1.72
N GLU A 316 0.41 15.17 2.28
CA GLU A 316 0.38 15.49 3.71
C GLU A 316 0.16 14.24 4.60
N ASP A 317 -0.73 13.33 4.18
CA ASP A 317 -0.97 12.04 4.84
C ASP A 317 -0.87 10.91 3.81
N PRO A 318 0.35 10.56 3.36
CA PRO A 318 0.55 9.67 2.22
C PRO A 318 0.06 8.25 2.52
N LEU A 319 0.13 7.81 3.78
CA LEU A 319 -0.36 6.50 4.24
C LEU A 319 -1.88 6.32 4.11
N ARG A 320 -2.64 7.42 4.14
CA ARG A 320 -4.12 7.37 4.09
C ARG A 320 -4.68 7.96 2.80
N ALA A 321 -3.85 8.43 1.88
CA ALA A 321 -4.27 9.04 0.62
C ALA A 321 -5.25 8.12 -0.14
N VAL A 322 -4.86 6.87 -0.38
CA VAL A 322 -5.67 5.87 -1.10
C VAL A 322 -7.02 5.67 -0.41
N VAL A 323 -7.03 5.24 0.86
CA VAL A 323 -8.29 4.96 1.56
C VAL A 323 -9.19 6.20 1.68
N ARG A 324 -8.62 7.41 1.85
CA ARG A 324 -9.38 8.67 1.87
C ARG A 324 -10.07 8.91 0.53
N GLY A 325 -9.36 8.77 -0.58
CA GLY A 325 -9.95 8.93 -1.91
C GLY A 325 -11.00 7.86 -2.23
N THR A 326 -10.77 6.61 -1.82
CA THR A 326 -11.76 5.54 -1.90
C THR A 326 -13.03 5.89 -1.11
N GLY A 327 -12.89 6.45 0.10
CA GLY A 327 -14.01 6.96 0.90
C GLY A 327 -14.75 8.13 0.26
N MET A 328 -14.02 9.07 -0.35
CA MET A 328 -14.63 10.17 -1.11
C MET A 328 -15.39 9.67 -2.34
N ALA A 329 -14.87 8.65 -3.03
CA ALA A 329 -15.53 8.01 -4.16
C ALA A 329 -16.83 7.30 -3.74
N LEU A 330 -16.80 6.56 -2.64
CA LEU A 330 -17.97 5.89 -2.04
C LEU A 330 -19.10 6.87 -1.71
N LYS A 331 -18.77 8.04 -1.14
CA LYS A 331 -19.76 9.09 -0.87
C LYS A 331 -20.37 9.70 -2.11
N ASN A 332 -19.62 9.70 -3.21
CA ASN A 332 -19.94 10.43 -4.43
C ASN A 332 -19.99 9.49 -5.66
N ILE A 333 -20.54 8.29 -5.51
CA ILE A 333 -20.59 7.27 -6.57
C ILE A 333 -21.17 7.85 -7.88
N ALA A 334 -22.20 8.70 -7.79
CA ALA A 334 -22.79 9.33 -8.97
C ALA A 334 -21.79 10.24 -9.71
N LYS A 335 -20.97 11.00 -8.98
CA LYS A 335 -19.93 11.88 -9.55
C LYS A 335 -18.80 11.06 -10.17
N PHE A 336 -18.39 10.00 -9.51
CA PHE A 336 -17.23 9.18 -9.91
C PHE A 336 -17.61 7.92 -10.71
N LYS A 337 -18.85 7.85 -11.21
CA LYS A 337 -19.36 6.66 -11.92
C LYS A 337 -18.48 6.25 -13.11
N SER A 338 -17.85 7.20 -13.79
CA SER A 338 -16.98 6.93 -14.94
C SER A 338 -15.65 6.27 -14.59
N ILE A 339 -15.19 6.39 -13.34
CA ILE A 339 -13.93 5.80 -12.87
C ILE A 339 -14.13 4.58 -11.96
N LEU A 340 -15.38 4.28 -11.61
CA LEU A 340 -15.73 3.14 -10.78
C LEU A 340 -16.07 1.95 -11.68
N ILE A 341 -15.37 0.84 -11.46
CA ILE A 341 -15.64 -0.43 -12.13
C ILE A 341 -16.63 -1.20 -11.26
N LYS A 342 -17.72 -1.70 -11.85
CA LYS A 342 -18.77 -2.39 -11.11
C LYS A 342 -18.60 -3.90 -11.14
#